data_AF-A0A9E1W4K4-F1
#
_entry.id   AF-A0A9E1W4K4-F1
#
_cell.length_a   1.000
_cell.length_b   1.000
_cell.length_c   1.000
_cell.angle_alpha   90.00
_cell.angle_beta   90.00
_cell.angle_gamma   90.00
#
_symmetry.space_group_name_H-M   'P 1'
#
loop_
_entity.id
_entity.type
_entity.pdbx_description
1 polymer ?
#
loop_
_entity_poly.entity_id
_entity_poly.type
_entity_poly.pdbx_seq_one_letter_code
_entity_poly.pdbx_strand_id
1 'polypeptide(L)'
;MSVQQITSHGGAVELATQTSFRVWIDQDLCTGDGLCVDVVPEVFTLLEDGIAYVCQDGEALNDPGMAESQAIVPEEHETAVVRAALICPGECIFIERDDLT
;
A
#
# COMPACT_ATOMS: atom_id res chain seq x y z
N MET A 1 -23.37 -23.19 -47.09
CA MET A 1 -22.41 -22.12 -46.77
C MET A 1 -23.21 -20.85 -46.56
N SER A 2 -23.35 -20.43 -45.30
CA SER A 2 -23.61 -19.06 -44.83
C SER A 2 -24.03 -19.16 -43.37
N VAL A 3 -23.23 -18.49 -42.56
CA VAL A 3 -23.02 -18.67 -41.13
C VAL A 3 -24.21 -18.14 -40.32
N GLN A 4 -24.51 -18.83 -39.21
CA GLN A 4 -25.40 -18.37 -38.15
C GLN A 4 -24.84 -17.10 -37.51
N GLN A 5 -25.67 -16.11 -37.17
CA GLN A 5 -25.44 -15.43 -35.90
C GLN A 5 -26.76 -15.18 -35.19
N ILE A 6 -26.87 -15.92 -34.09
CA ILE A 6 -27.89 -15.90 -33.06
C ILE A 6 -27.68 -14.69 -32.15
N THR A 7 -28.79 -14.16 -31.66
CA THR A 7 -28.91 -13.10 -30.65
C THR A 7 -28.62 -13.61 -29.23
N SER A 8 -27.92 -12.83 -28.39
CA SER A 8 -28.04 -12.81 -26.91
C SER A 8 -27.10 -11.71 -26.36
N HIS A 9 -27.57 -10.62 -25.73
CA HIS A 9 -27.95 -10.46 -24.32
C HIS A 9 -26.94 -10.96 -23.28
N GLY A 10 -26.37 -10.00 -22.51
CA GLY A 10 -25.97 -10.15 -21.10
C GLY A 10 -24.59 -10.74 -20.81
N GLY A 11 -23.77 -10.03 -20.03
CA GLY A 11 -22.53 -10.57 -19.45
C GLY A 11 -21.86 -9.58 -18.50
N ALA A 12 -22.27 -9.58 -17.23
CA ALA A 12 -21.48 -9.01 -16.14
C ALA A 12 -20.31 -9.96 -15.85
N VAL A 13 -19.07 -9.49 -15.98
CA VAL A 13 -17.94 -9.76 -15.06
C VAL A 13 -16.72 -9.01 -15.56
N GLU A 14 -16.35 -7.96 -14.85
CA GLU A 14 -14.93 -7.72 -14.57
C GLU A 14 -14.85 -7.31 -13.10
N LEU A 15 -15.19 -8.26 -12.21
CA LEU A 15 -14.56 -8.25 -10.89
C LEU A 15 -13.08 -8.52 -11.15
N ALA A 16 -12.32 -7.47 -11.46
CA ALA A 16 -10.90 -7.49 -11.19
C ALA A 16 -10.78 -7.77 -9.70
N THR A 17 -10.29 -8.96 -9.36
CA THR A 17 -9.87 -9.33 -8.01
C THR A 17 -8.84 -8.28 -7.59
N GLN A 18 -9.29 -7.22 -6.93
CA GLN A 18 -8.42 -6.17 -6.41
C GLN A 18 -7.72 -6.75 -5.19
N THR A 19 -6.59 -7.44 -5.38
CA THR A 19 -5.68 -7.73 -4.28
C THR A 19 -5.27 -6.39 -3.68
N SER A 20 -5.65 -6.14 -2.43
CA SER A 20 -5.34 -4.86 -1.79
C SER A 20 -3.93 -4.94 -1.19
N PHE A 21 -3.01 -4.12 -1.68
CA PHE A 21 -1.67 -3.94 -1.12
C PHE A 21 -1.71 -2.81 -0.10
N ARG A 22 -1.54 -3.15 1.19
CA ARG A 22 -1.60 -2.20 2.29
C ARG A 22 -0.28 -2.19 3.05
N VAL A 23 0.04 -1.05 3.64
CA VAL A 23 1.28 -0.88 4.42
C VAL A 23 1.00 -0.09 5.69
N TRP A 24 1.73 -0.43 6.75
CA TRP A 24 1.77 0.31 8.01
C TRP A 24 3.19 0.28 8.61
N ILE A 25 3.44 1.18 9.57
CA ILE A 25 4.70 1.26 10.30
C ILE A 25 4.46 0.93 11.76
N ASP A 26 5.33 0.10 12.34
CA ASP A 26 5.45 -0.09 13.78
C ASP A 26 6.30 1.07 14.36
N GLN A 27 5.64 1.99 15.07
CA GLN A 27 6.30 3.15 15.68
C GLN A 27 7.25 2.77 16.83
N ASP A 28 7.07 1.62 17.49
CA ASP A 28 7.97 1.17 18.57
C ASP A 28 9.32 0.66 18.01
N LEU A 29 9.33 0.19 16.76
CA LEU A 29 10.53 -0.28 16.06
C LEU A 29 11.21 0.80 15.22
N CYS A 30 10.51 1.91 14.94
CA CYS A 30 11.02 2.97 14.09
C CYS A 30 12.21 3.71 14.75
N THR A 31 13.33 3.77 14.03
CA THR A 31 14.56 4.46 14.47
C THR A 31 14.64 5.93 14.01
N GLY A 32 13.72 6.36 13.15
CA GLY A 32 13.71 7.73 12.61
C GLY A 32 14.70 8.01 11.48
N ASP A 33 15.25 6.99 10.83
CA ASP A 33 16.30 7.15 9.81
C ASP A 33 15.83 7.80 8.49
N GLY A 34 14.51 7.89 8.26
CA GLY A 34 13.93 8.58 7.09
C GLY A 34 14.08 7.88 5.74
N LEU A 35 14.76 6.72 5.66
CA LEU A 35 15.00 6.01 4.40
C LEU A 35 13.72 5.61 3.66
N CYS A 36 12.61 5.37 4.35
CA CYS A 36 11.33 5.09 3.71
C CYS A 36 10.81 6.30 2.91
N VAL A 37 10.94 7.51 3.47
CA VAL A 37 10.56 8.76 2.82
C VAL A 37 11.46 9.04 1.62
N ASP A 38 12.76 8.75 1.71
CA ASP A 38 13.70 8.91 0.59
C ASP A 38 13.39 7.96 -0.58
N VAL A 39 12.81 6.78 -0.30
CA VAL A 39 12.49 5.77 -1.32
C VAL A 39 11.15 6.04 -1.99
N VAL A 40 10.11 6.39 -1.22
CA VAL A 40 8.75 6.59 -1.73
C VAL A 40 7.98 7.58 -0.83
N PRO A 41 8.19 8.89 -1.01
CA PRO A 41 7.56 9.92 -0.19
C PRO A 41 6.03 10.02 -0.40
N GLU A 42 5.51 9.40 -1.46
CA GLU A 42 4.06 9.32 -1.71
C GLU A 42 3.34 8.44 -0.68
N VAL A 43 4.05 7.49 -0.06
CA VAL A 43 3.49 6.49 0.87
C VAL A 43 4.00 6.67 2.30
N PHE A 44 5.12 7.37 2.50
CA PHE A 44 5.70 7.58 3.83
C PHE A 44 6.00 9.04 4.10
N THR A 45 5.87 9.42 5.37
CA THR A 45 6.26 10.73 5.88
C THR A 45 6.96 10.59 7.23
N LEU A 46 7.83 11.55 7.56
CA LEU A 46 8.49 11.66 8.86
C LEU A 46 7.93 12.89 9.56
N LEU A 47 7.37 12.72 10.76
CA LEU A 47 6.78 13.83 11.51
C LEU A 47 7.79 14.43 12.51
N GLU A 48 7.36 15.48 13.21
CA GLU A 48 8.21 16.26 14.13
C GLU A 48 8.63 15.49 15.40
N ASP A 49 7.96 14.38 15.68
CA ASP A 49 8.33 13.43 16.74
C ASP A 49 9.55 12.56 16.39
N GLY A 50 10.02 12.64 15.14
CA GLY A 50 11.20 11.96 14.67
C GLY A 50 10.97 10.51 14.25
N ILE A 51 9.73 10.07 14.09
CA ILE A 51 9.38 8.74 13.59
C ILE A 51 8.50 8.80 12.34
N ALA A 52 8.51 7.71 11.59
CA ALA A 52 7.83 7.64 10.30
C ALA A 52 6.41 7.09 10.42
N TYR A 53 5.56 7.59 9.53
CA TYR A 53 4.16 7.22 9.38
C TYR A 53 3.87 6.91 7.92
N VAL A 54 2.81 6.15 7.67
CA VAL A 54 2.28 6.01 6.32
C VAL A 54 1.45 7.25 5.96
N CYS A 55 1.46 7.59 4.68
CA CYS A 55 0.76 8.71 4.09
C CYS A 55 -0.23 8.17 3.06
N GLN A 56 -1.46 8.69 3.07
CA GLN A 56 -2.43 8.42 2.03
C GLN A 56 -3.11 9.73 1.64
N ASP A 57 -3.20 10.00 0.33
CA ASP A 57 -3.82 11.21 -0.20
C ASP A 57 -3.22 12.52 0.35
N GLY A 58 -1.93 12.47 0.73
CA GLY A 58 -1.20 13.60 1.33
C GLY A 58 -1.42 13.78 2.83
N GLU A 59 -2.19 12.91 3.47
CA GLU A 59 -2.42 12.93 4.92
C GLU A 59 -1.63 11.83 5.62
N ALA A 60 -0.95 12.21 6.71
CA ALA A 60 -0.29 11.25 7.59
C ALA A 60 -1.33 10.46 8.38
N LEU A 61 -1.24 9.13 8.37
CA LEU A 61 -2.09 8.27 9.20
C LEU A 61 -1.38 8.02 10.55
N ASN A 62 -1.42 9.02 11.43
CA ASN A 62 -0.69 9.03 12.71
C ASN A 62 -1.58 8.96 13.96
N ASP A 63 -2.90 8.93 13.80
CA ASP A 63 -3.87 8.74 14.88
C ASP A 63 -4.93 7.73 14.42
N PRO A 64 -4.90 6.48 14.90
CA PRO A 64 -4.13 5.98 16.05
C PRO A 64 -2.65 5.60 15.79
N GLY A 65 -2.18 5.61 14.53
CA GLY A 65 -0.90 5.02 14.14
C GLY A 65 -0.93 3.49 14.09
N MET A 66 0.25 2.87 14.10
CA MET A 66 0.48 1.42 14.17
C MET A 66 -0.31 0.63 13.10
N ALA A 67 -0.58 -0.66 13.35
CA ALA A 67 -1.35 -1.53 12.46
C ALA A 67 -2.81 -1.07 12.23
N GLU A 68 -3.32 -0.16 13.06
CA GLU A 68 -4.66 0.43 12.89
C GLU A 68 -4.66 1.54 11.83
N SER A 69 -3.50 2.10 11.48
CA SER A 69 -3.33 3.15 10.47
C SER A 69 -2.60 2.60 9.26
N GLN A 70 -3.36 1.94 8.37
CA GLN A 70 -2.81 1.36 7.14
C GLN A 70 -3.15 2.20 5.92
N ALA A 71 -2.16 2.45 5.07
CA ALA A 71 -2.33 3.11 3.78
C ALA A 71 -2.51 2.08 2.66
N ILE A 72 -3.40 2.38 1.71
CA ILE A 72 -3.47 1.66 0.43
C ILE A 72 -2.30 2.13 -0.44
N VAL A 73 -1.57 1.17 -1.01
CA VAL A 73 -0.42 1.44 -1.88
C VAL A 73 -0.86 1.29 -3.33
N PRO A 74 -0.72 2.33 -4.17
CA PRO A 74 -0.91 2.20 -5.62
C PRO A 74 0.10 1.22 -6.24
N GLU A 75 -0.31 0.49 -7.27
CA GLU A 75 0.50 -0.57 -7.91
C GLU A 75 1.89 -0.05 -8.36
N GLU A 76 1.96 1.20 -8.84
CA GLU A 76 3.20 1.87 -9.23
C GLU A 76 4.21 2.05 -8.09
N HIS A 77 3.74 2.05 -6.84
CA HIS A 77 4.55 2.27 -5.64
C HIS A 77 4.89 0.97 -4.89
N GLU A 78 4.25 -0.16 -5.19
CA GLU A 78 4.47 -1.43 -4.46
C GLU A 78 5.92 -1.86 -4.42
N THR A 79 6.63 -1.81 -5.55
CA THR A 79 8.06 -2.20 -5.62
C THR A 79 8.92 -1.27 -4.76
N ALA A 80 8.60 0.03 -4.73
CA ALA A 80 9.31 1.00 -3.92
C ALA A 80 9.04 0.80 -2.42
N VAL A 81 7.80 0.48 -2.04
CA VAL A 81 7.43 0.12 -0.66
C VAL A 81 8.16 -1.14 -0.19
N VAL A 82 8.23 -2.19 -1.03
CA VAL A 82 9.02 -3.40 -0.72
C VAL A 82 10.49 -3.05 -0.54
N ARG A 83 11.06 -2.21 -1.42
CA ARG A 83 12.45 -1.77 -1.28
C ARG A 83 12.66 -0.98 0.01
N ALA A 84 11.74 -0.09 0.39
CA ALA A 84 11.80 0.67 1.63
C ALA A 84 11.82 -0.26 2.85
N ALA A 85 10.96 -1.28 2.86
CA ALA A 85 10.93 -2.30 3.92
C ALA A 85 12.27 -3.06 4.02
N LEU A 86 12.85 -3.48 2.89
CA LEU A 86 14.12 -4.23 2.87
C LEU A 86 15.34 -3.43 3.34
N ILE A 87 15.32 -2.11 3.21
CA ILE A 87 16.45 -1.25 3.62
C ILE A 87 16.19 -0.55 4.97
N CYS A 88 15.02 -0.75 5.58
CA CYS A 88 14.65 -0.13 6.84
C CYS A 88 15.50 -0.70 7.99
N PRO A 89 16.33 0.11 8.68
CA PRO A 89 17.23 -0.40 9.72
C PRO A 89 16.49 -0.93 10.94
N GLY A 90 15.32 -0.37 11.25
CA GLY A 90 14.44 -0.81 12.33
C GLY A 90 13.51 -1.97 11.96
N GLU A 91 13.51 -2.41 10.69
CA GLU A 91 12.60 -3.46 10.18
C GLU A 91 11.12 -3.17 10.53
N CYS A 92 10.74 -1.89 10.56
CA CYS A 92 9.47 -1.43 11.12
C CYS A 92 8.33 -1.29 10.10
N ILE A 93 8.51 -1.71 8.84
CA ILE A 93 7.53 -1.54 7.75
C ILE A 93 6.86 -2.87 7.46
N PHE A 94 5.54 -2.93 7.63
CA PHE A 94 4.74 -4.13 7.45
C PHE A 94 3.83 -3.99 6.25
N ILE A 95 3.80 -5.03 5.42
CA ILE A 95 3.05 -5.08 4.18
C ILE A 95 2.00 -6.20 4.28
N GLU A 96 0.76 -5.85 4.00
CA GLU A 96 -0.37 -6.76 3.95
C GLU A 96 -0.87 -6.89 2.51
N ARG A 97 -1.22 -8.11 2.12
CA ARG A 97 -1.82 -8.41 0.81
C ARG A 97 -3.07 -9.21 1.04
N ASP A 98 -4.21 -8.60 0.74
CA ASP A 98 -5.49 -9.29 0.83
C ASP A 98 -5.89 -9.81 -0.54
N ASP A 99 -5.84 -11.13 -0.70
CA ASP A 99 -6.48 -11.81 -1.82
C ASP A 99 -7.96 -11.99 -1.47
N LEU A 100 -8.82 -11.12 -1.99
CA LEU A 100 -10.28 -11.31 -1.92
C LEU A 100 -10.66 -12.54 -2.76
N THR A 101 -10.71 -13.72 -2.14
CA THR A 101 -11.19 -14.99 -2.73
C THR A 101 -12.69 -15.04 -2.87
#